data_AF-A0A7K9KHQ3-F1
#
_entry.id   AF-A0A7K9KHQ3-F1
#
_cell.length_a   1.000
_cell.length_b   1.000
_cell.length_c   1.000
_cell.angle_alpha   90.00
_cell.angle_beta   90.00
_cell.angle_gamma   90.00
#
_symmetry.space_group_name_H-M   'P 1'
#
loop_
_entity.id
_entity.type
_entity.pdbx_description
1 polymer ?
#
loop_
_entity_poly.entity_id
_entity_poly.type
_entity_poly.pdbx_seq_one_letter_code
_entity_poly.pdbx_strand_id
1 'polypeptide(L)'
;YFYAYAARLGEEEEEEGVTLILLSTEREGFYAAAACRRQLEDALRAQGWMAELAAAGRGGAGYGPSRAGAPELRHFLYKPLEGPEEMQQLPQFTSPELEEPYTSEEEQHRLFDLYHYLHSRVHSPHRPLRLLYHVAEKETLLAWVTSKFELYSCFSPLVTKAGAIAVLTKLLRWLKKEEDWLFIRYPAPF
;
A
#
# COMPACT_ATOMS: atom_id res chain seq x y z
N TYR A 1 14.66 19.45 -5.09
CA TYR A 1 15.26 18.15 -5.43
C TYR A 1 15.34 17.32 -4.16
N PHE A 2 14.98 16.04 -4.21
CA PHE A 2 15.19 15.10 -3.11
C PHE A 2 16.40 14.23 -3.43
N TYR A 3 17.22 13.96 -2.42
CA TYR A 3 18.36 13.04 -2.48
C TYR A 3 17.99 11.79 -1.70
N ALA A 4 18.14 10.62 -2.33
CA ALA A 4 17.89 9.34 -1.70
C ALA A 4 19.23 8.64 -1.42
N TYR A 5 19.41 8.20 -0.18
CA TYR A 5 20.50 7.34 0.23
C TYR A 5 19.93 5.95 0.51
N ALA A 6 20.27 4.97 -0.34
CA ALA A 6 19.86 3.59 -0.20
C ALA A 6 21.03 2.77 0.36
N ALA A 7 20.77 2.00 1.41
CA ALA A 7 21.75 1.10 2.01
C ALA A 7 21.09 -0.21 2.42
N ARG A 8 21.77 -1.33 2.16
CA ARG A 8 21.36 -2.63 2.66
C ARG A 8 21.70 -2.72 4.16
N LEU A 9 20.78 -3.26 4.95
CA LEU A 9 20.98 -3.59 6.35
C LEU A 9 21.19 -5.10 6.46
N GLY A 10 22.19 -5.54 7.22
CA GLY A 10 22.54 -6.96 7.35
C GLY A 10 23.90 -7.31 6.74
N GLU A 11 24.18 -8.61 6.61
CA GLU A 11 25.43 -9.09 6.01
C GLU A 11 25.35 -8.99 4.48
N GLU A 12 26.46 -8.59 3.84
CA GLU A 12 26.51 -8.35 2.39
C GLU A 12 26.30 -9.62 1.54
N GLU A 13 26.35 -10.81 2.15
CA GLU A 13 26.29 -12.11 1.48
C GLU A 13 24.86 -12.71 1.38
N GLU A 14 23.86 -12.19 2.09
CA GLU A 14 22.48 -12.67 1.96
C GLU A 14 21.83 -12.04 0.71
N GLU A 15 21.33 -12.84 -0.26
CA GLU A 15 20.66 -12.35 -1.49
C GLU A 15 19.35 -11.60 -1.21
N GLU A 16 18.70 -11.87 -0.07
CA GLU A 16 17.45 -11.24 0.39
C GLU A 16 17.70 -10.44 1.68
N GLY A 17 17.69 -9.10 1.60
CA GLY A 17 18.02 -8.24 2.74
C GLY A 17 17.13 -7.01 2.84
N VAL A 18 17.00 -6.48 4.06
CA VAL A 18 16.25 -5.25 4.33
C VAL A 18 17.02 -4.06 3.75
N THR A 19 16.36 -3.21 2.97
CA THR A 19 16.97 -1.99 2.40
C THR A 19 16.42 -0.76 3.09
N LEU A 20 17.31 0.05 3.66
CA LEU A 20 16.99 1.35 4.24
C LEU A 20 17.13 2.43 3.17
N ILE A 21 16.06 3.20 2.95
CA ILE A 21 16.06 4.38 2.09
C ILE A 21 15.88 5.61 2.98
N LEU A 22 16.89 6.49 3.01
CA LEU A 22 16.86 7.77 3.69
C LEU A 22 16.69 8.88 2.66
N LEU A 23 15.65 9.71 2.82
CA LEU A 23 15.36 10.83 1.94
C LEU A 23 15.78 12.14 2.61
N SER A 24 16.49 13.00 1.87
CA SER A 24 16.90 14.32 2.33
C SER A 24 16.67 15.38 1.26
N THR A 25 16.35 16.60 1.67
CA THR A 25 16.32 17.77 0.79
C THR A 25 17.70 18.43 0.64
N GLU A 26 18.68 18.02 1.44
CA GLU A 26 20.03 18.57 1.46
C GLU A 26 21.00 17.73 0.62
N ARG A 27 21.68 18.38 -0.33
CA ARG A 27 22.65 17.72 -1.22
C ARG A 27 23.83 17.09 -0.46
N GLU A 28 24.22 17.69 0.65
CA GLU A 28 25.38 17.27 1.44
C GLU A 28 24.99 16.47 2.69
N GLY A 29 23.71 16.09 2.80
CA GLY A 29 23.16 15.30 3.91
C GLY A 29 23.67 13.85 3.99
N PHE A 30 24.60 13.45 3.12
CA PHE A 30 25.13 12.08 3.07
C PHE A 30 25.74 11.64 4.41
N TYR A 31 26.53 12.48 5.07
CA TYR A 31 27.16 12.12 6.34
C TYR A 31 26.14 11.95 7.46
N ALA A 32 25.11 12.81 7.50
CA ALA A 32 24.01 12.69 8.44
C ALA A 32 23.20 11.41 8.19
N ALA A 33 22.91 11.09 6.92
CA ALA A 33 22.23 9.87 6.53
C ALA A 33 23.05 8.61 6.90
N ALA A 34 24.36 8.63 6.67
CA ALA A 34 25.25 7.53 7.03
C ALA A 34 25.34 7.32 8.56
N ALA A 35 25.37 8.41 9.34
CA ALA A 35 25.33 8.35 10.80
C ALA A 35 23.99 7.82 11.31
N CYS A 36 22.87 8.31 10.76
CA CYS A 36 21.52 7.84 11.06
C CYS A 36 21.37 6.35 10.76
N ARG A 37 21.85 5.87 9.60
CA ARG A 37 21.89 4.45 9.26
C ARG A 37 22.57 3.63 10.36
N ARG A 38 23.78 4.03 10.78
CA ARG A 38 24.54 3.28 11.80
C ARG A 38 23.77 3.19 13.12
N GLN A 39 23.24 4.32 13.59
CA GLN A 39 22.45 4.35 14.82
C GLN A 39 21.19 3.47 14.73
N LEU A 40 20.50 3.50 13.59
CA LEU A 40 19.33 2.67 13.35
C LEU A 40 19.71 1.18 13.33
N GLU A 41 20.77 0.82 12.60
CA GLU A 41 21.23 -0.56 12.49
C GLU A 41 21.68 -1.11 13.85
N ASP A 42 22.43 -0.33 14.64
CA ASP A 42 22.85 -0.69 15.99
C ASP A 42 21.64 -0.93 16.91
N ALA A 43 20.62 -0.06 16.83
CA ALA A 43 19.38 -0.21 17.60
C ALA A 43 18.60 -1.47 17.17
N LEU A 44 18.45 -1.70 15.86
CA LEU A 44 17.76 -2.88 15.32
C LEU A 44 18.47 -4.18 15.72
N ARG A 45 19.81 -4.18 15.73
CA ARG A 45 20.61 -5.34 16.18
C ARG A 45 20.49 -5.54 17.69
N ALA A 46 20.60 -4.47 18.48
CA ALA A 46 20.50 -4.55 19.94
C ALA A 46 19.14 -5.09 20.42
N GLN A 47 18.06 -4.78 19.70
CA GLN A 47 16.71 -5.28 19.99
C GLN A 47 16.41 -6.65 19.35
N GLY A 48 17.31 -7.18 18.51
CA GLY A 48 17.09 -8.44 17.77
C GLY A 48 16.11 -8.32 16.59
N TRP A 49 15.62 -7.12 16.26
CA TRP A 49 14.62 -6.89 15.22
C TRP A 49 15.16 -7.13 13.80
N MET A 50 16.48 -7.13 13.59
CA MET A 50 17.06 -7.45 12.28
C MET A 50 16.63 -8.83 11.77
N ALA A 51 16.64 -9.85 12.63
CA ALA A 51 16.24 -11.20 12.24
C ALA A 51 14.72 -11.29 11.99
N GLU A 52 13.92 -10.57 12.78
CA GLU A 52 12.46 -10.51 12.60
C GLU A 52 12.06 -9.82 11.30
N LEU A 53 12.71 -8.70 10.97
CA LEU A 53 12.47 -8.00 9.70
C LEU A 53 12.86 -8.86 8.49
N ALA A 54 13.99 -9.56 8.56
CA ALA A 54 14.42 -10.48 7.51
C ALA A 54 13.44 -11.66 7.36
N ALA A 55 12.95 -12.22 8.47
CA ALA A 55 11.94 -13.29 8.46
C ALA A 55 10.59 -12.79 7.90
N ALA A 56 10.16 -11.59 8.27
CA ALA A 56 8.94 -10.98 7.76
C ALA A 56 9.03 -10.68 6.25
N GLY A 57 10.21 -10.27 5.76
CA GLY A 57 10.47 -10.09 4.33
C GLY A 57 10.34 -11.39 3.54
N ARG A 58 10.93 -12.49 4.04
CA ARG A 58 10.85 -13.81 3.41
C ARG A 58 9.47 -14.45 3.48
N GLY A 59 8.75 -14.21 4.57
CA GLY A 59 7.42 -14.78 4.81
C GLY A 59 6.31 -14.16 3.97
N GLY A 60 6.58 -13.05 3.26
CA GLY A 60 5.56 -12.26 2.58
C GLY A 60 4.64 -11.61 3.60
N ALA A 61 4.91 -10.35 3.98
CA ALA A 61 3.98 -9.59 4.82
C ALA A 61 2.67 -9.23 4.09
N GLY A 62 2.55 -9.57 2.82
CA GLY A 62 1.37 -9.30 2.02
C GLY A 62 0.22 -10.26 2.28
N TYR A 63 -0.93 -9.89 1.75
CA TYR A 63 -2.12 -10.73 1.71
C TYR A 63 -2.66 -10.74 0.29
N GLY A 64 -3.16 -11.89 -0.15
CA GLY A 64 -3.87 -11.98 -1.42
C GLY A 64 -5.23 -11.25 -1.38
N PRO A 65 -5.74 -10.77 -2.52
CA PRO A 65 -7.09 -10.19 -2.64
C PRO A 65 -8.19 -11.18 -2.22
N SER A 66 -7.90 -12.48 -2.32
CA SER A 66 -8.77 -13.59 -1.93
C SER A 66 -9.06 -13.67 -0.43
N ARG A 67 -8.22 -13.08 0.46
CA ARG A 67 -8.47 -13.05 1.92
C ARG A 67 -9.80 -12.39 2.29
N ALA A 68 -10.26 -11.46 1.47
CA ALA A 68 -11.56 -10.81 1.64
C ALA A 68 -12.77 -11.71 1.29
N GLY A 69 -12.52 -12.94 0.79
CA GLY A 69 -13.56 -13.88 0.37
C GLY A 69 -14.27 -13.47 -0.91
N ALA A 70 -13.55 -12.84 -1.84
CA ALA A 70 -14.07 -12.21 -3.04
C ALA A 70 -13.29 -12.64 -4.29
N PRO A 71 -13.64 -13.77 -4.94
CA PRO A 71 -12.87 -14.29 -6.07
C PRO A 71 -12.90 -13.39 -7.32
N GLU A 72 -13.90 -12.52 -7.43
CA GLU A 72 -14.03 -11.58 -8.56
C GLU A 72 -13.19 -10.31 -8.36
N LEU A 73 -12.69 -10.06 -7.15
CA LEU A 73 -11.81 -8.95 -6.84
C LEU A 73 -10.37 -9.36 -7.15
N ARG A 74 -9.76 -8.70 -8.13
CA ARG A 74 -8.38 -8.98 -8.53
C ARG A 74 -7.37 -8.14 -7.76
N HIS A 75 -7.69 -6.88 -7.50
CA HIS A 75 -6.81 -5.98 -6.73
C HIS A 75 -7.62 -4.82 -6.14
N PHE A 76 -7.09 -4.19 -5.09
CA PHE A 76 -7.63 -2.96 -4.56
C PHE A 76 -6.56 -2.09 -3.91
N LEU A 77 -6.88 -0.80 -3.74
CA LEU A 77 -6.12 0.16 -2.93
C LEU A 77 -7.09 0.78 -1.94
N TYR A 78 -6.84 0.60 -0.65
CA TYR A 78 -7.64 1.19 0.41
C TYR A 78 -6.82 2.18 1.21
N LYS A 79 -7.35 3.39 1.34
CA LYS A 79 -6.77 4.49 2.11
C LYS A 79 -7.77 4.92 3.17
N PRO A 80 -7.50 4.69 4.47
CA PRO A 80 -8.32 5.24 5.52
C PRO A 80 -8.17 6.76 5.59
N LEU A 81 -9.28 7.47 5.80
CA LEU A 81 -9.32 8.93 5.97
C LEU A 81 -9.88 9.32 7.35
N GLU A 82 -10.50 8.39 8.07
CA GLU A 82 -10.99 8.54 9.44
C GLU A 82 -10.31 7.49 10.33
N GLY A 83 -10.00 7.87 11.57
CA GLY A 83 -9.33 7.02 12.56
C GLY A 83 -8.81 7.84 13.74
N PRO A 84 -8.04 7.25 14.65
CA PRO A 84 -7.31 7.99 15.70
C PRO A 84 -6.46 9.12 15.08
N GLU A 85 -6.27 10.24 15.80
CA GLU A 85 -5.52 11.40 15.28
C GLU A 85 -4.11 11.00 14.84
N GLU A 86 -3.49 10.08 15.57
CA GLU A 86 -2.15 9.55 15.29
C GLU A 86 -2.11 8.79 13.97
N MET A 87 -3.17 8.05 13.64
CA MET A 87 -3.31 7.34 12.37
C MET A 87 -3.50 8.32 11.21
N GLN A 88 -4.22 9.43 11.42
CA GLN A 88 -4.49 10.45 10.41
C GLN A 88 -3.27 11.32 10.06
N GLN A 89 -2.33 11.46 11.00
CA GLN A 89 -1.07 12.18 10.78
C GLN A 89 -0.12 11.44 9.81
N LEU A 90 -0.32 10.13 9.64
CA LEU A 90 0.47 9.29 8.75
C LEU A 90 -0.32 9.00 7.46
N PRO A 91 0.22 9.29 6.26
CA PRO A 91 -0.40 8.88 5.02
C PRO A 91 -0.26 7.35 4.87
N GLN A 92 -1.27 6.62 5.31
CA GLN A 92 -1.30 5.16 5.26
C GLN A 92 -2.27 4.67 4.18
N PHE A 93 -1.92 3.56 3.53
CA PHE A 93 -2.79 2.83 2.62
C PHE A 93 -2.39 1.36 2.62
N THR A 94 -3.27 0.51 2.10
CA THR A 94 -2.99 -0.92 1.95
C THR A 94 -3.45 -1.42 0.59
N SER A 95 -2.70 -2.38 0.05
CA SER A 95 -3.00 -3.13 -1.16
C SER A 95 -2.61 -4.58 -0.97
N PRO A 96 -3.36 -5.52 -1.57
CA PRO A 96 -2.96 -6.92 -1.59
C PRO A 96 -1.75 -7.12 -2.50
N GLU A 97 -1.18 -8.33 -2.46
CA GLU A 97 -0.15 -8.74 -3.42
C GLU A 97 -0.70 -8.80 -4.84
N LEU A 98 0.21 -8.62 -5.81
CA LEU A 98 -0.11 -8.69 -7.23
C LEU A 98 -0.16 -10.15 -7.66
N GLU A 99 -1.38 -10.68 -7.79
CA GLU A 99 -1.66 -12.02 -8.30
C GLU A 99 -1.98 -11.98 -9.81
N GLU A 100 -2.12 -13.15 -10.45
CA GLU A 100 -2.51 -13.27 -11.85
C GLU A 100 -3.79 -12.45 -12.14
N PRO A 101 -3.83 -11.60 -13.19
CA PRO A 101 -2.91 -11.50 -14.33
C PRO A 101 -1.76 -10.48 -14.17
N TYR A 102 -1.52 -9.91 -12.99
CA TYR A 102 -0.58 -8.79 -12.77
C TYR A 102 0.83 -9.24 -12.38
N THR A 103 1.28 -10.38 -12.90
CA THR A 103 2.61 -10.93 -12.59
C THR A 103 3.73 -10.35 -13.44
N SER A 104 3.42 -9.76 -14.61
CA SER A 104 4.40 -9.09 -15.47
C SER A 104 4.43 -7.57 -15.22
N GLU A 105 5.60 -6.94 -15.40
CA GLU A 105 5.75 -5.48 -15.25
C GLU A 105 4.78 -4.70 -16.14
N GLU A 106 4.54 -5.16 -17.38
CA GLU A 106 3.60 -4.52 -18.31
C GLU A 106 2.17 -4.52 -17.76
N GLU A 107 1.72 -5.65 -17.18
CA GLU A 107 0.38 -5.77 -16.61
C GLU A 107 0.26 -4.98 -15.29
N GLN A 108 1.33 -4.89 -14.51
CA GLN A 108 1.40 -4.03 -13.32
C GLN A 108 1.31 -2.55 -13.68
N HIS A 109 2.09 -2.09 -14.66
CA HIS A 109 2.02 -0.71 -15.14
C HIS A 109 0.61 -0.37 -15.63
N ARG A 110 -0.01 -1.27 -16.41
CA ARG A 110 -1.39 -1.10 -16.88
C ARG A 110 -2.38 -0.97 -15.73
N LEU A 111 -2.25 -1.78 -14.68
CA LEU A 111 -3.09 -1.68 -13.48
C LEU A 111 -2.92 -0.33 -12.79
N PHE A 112 -1.68 0.14 -12.62
CA PHE A 112 -1.42 1.45 -12.00
C PHE A 112 -1.92 2.62 -12.85
N ASP A 113 -1.83 2.53 -14.17
CA ASP A 113 -2.42 3.53 -15.08
C ASP A 113 -3.94 3.60 -14.95
N LEU A 114 -4.60 2.46 -14.78
CA LEU A 114 -6.04 2.41 -14.49
C LEU A 114 -6.37 3.07 -13.15
N TYR A 115 -5.56 2.86 -12.10
CA TYR A 115 -5.73 3.56 -10.83
C TYR A 115 -5.50 5.07 -10.96
N HIS A 116 -4.46 5.49 -11.67
CA HIS A 116 -4.22 6.91 -11.97
C HIS A 116 -5.40 7.54 -12.71
N TYR A 117 -5.96 6.84 -13.70
CA TYR A 117 -7.16 7.27 -14.40
C TYR A 117 -8.34 7.48 -13.43
N LEU A 118 -8.65 6.49 -12.58
CA LEU A 118 -9.75 6.61 -11.61
C LEU A 118 -9.53 7.77 -10.64
N HIS A 119 -8.31 7.90 -10.10
CA HIS A 119 -7.95 8.95 -9.16
C HIS A 119 -8.14 10.34 -9.80
N SER A 120 -7.65 10.54 -11.03
CA SER A 120 -7.81 11.82 -11.76
C SER A 120 -9.28 12.21 -11.97
N ARG A 121 -10.16 11.22 -12.13
CA ARG A 121 -11.59 11.44 -12.34
C ARG A 121 -12.32 11.76 -11.04
N VAL A 122 -11.99 11.07 -9.97
CA VAL A 122 -12.63 11.25 -8.66
C VAL A 122 -12.19 12.56 -8.01
N HIS A 123 -10.91 12.92 -8.12
CA HIS A 123 -10.36 14.17 -7.58
C HIS A 123 -10.36 15.33 -8.57
N SER A 124 -11.15 15.23 -9.64
CA SER A 124 -11.27 16.34 -10.59
C SER A 124 -11.88 17.56 -9.90
N PRO A 125 -11.20 18.73 -9.94
CA PRO A 125 -11.61 19.94 -9.19
C PRO A 125 -12.97 20.49 -9.65
N HIS A 126 -13.41 20.16 -10.85
CA HIS A 126 -14.66 20.65 -11.41
C HIS A 126 -15.88 19.80 -11.03
N ARG A 127 -15.68 18.52 -10.68
CA ARG A 127 -16.78 17.61 -10.31
C ARG A 127 -16.26 16.39 -9.54
N PRO A 128 -16.01 16.50 -8.24
CA PRO A 128 -15.53 15.36 -7.46
C PRO A 128 -16.61 14.27 -7.43
N LEU A 129 -16.27 13.10 -7.97
CA LEU A 129 -17.18 11.95 -8.02
C LEU A 129 -16.93 11.07 -6.79
N ARG A 130 -17.94 10.92 -5.93
CA ARG A 130 -17.83 10.05 -4.73
C ARG A 130 -17.86 8.55 -5.07
N LEU A 131 -18.40 8.20 -6.23
CA LEU A 131 -18.48 6.83 -6.71
C LEU A 131 -18.36 6.83 -8.25
N LEU A 132 -17.36 6.14 -8.77
CA LEU A 132 -17.13 5.95 -10.19
C LEU A 132 -17.10 4.46 -10.50
N TYR A 133 -17.90 4.03 -11.47
CA TYR A 133 -17.87 2.68 -12.02
C TYR A 133 -17.45 2.80 -13.48
N HIS A 134 -16.40 2.08 -13.86
CA HIS A 134 -15.81 2.15 -15.19
C HIS A 134 -15.52 0.73 -15.69
N VAL A 135 -15.94 0.42 -16.92
CA VAL A 135 -15.65 -0.86 -17.56
C VAL A 135 -14.53 -0.61 -18.56
N ALA A 136 -13.36 -1.20 -18.29
CA ALA A 136 -12.22 -1.22 -19.18
C ALA A 136 -12.29 -2.45 -20.09
N GLU A 137 -11.27 -2.65 -20.93
CA GLU A 137 -11.22 -3.75 -21.88
C GLU A 137 -11.13 -5.13 -21.20
N LYS A 138 -10.28 -5.27 -20.17
CA LYS A 138 -10.04 -6.55 -19.45
C LYS A 138 -10.49 -6.54 -17.99
N GLU A 139 -11.01 -5.41 -17.50
CA GLU A 139 -11.31 -5.19 -16.08
C GLU A 139 -12.59 -4.39 -15.90
N THR A 140 -13.26 -4.62 -14.78
CA THR A 140 -14.23 -3.66 -14.25
C THR A 140 -13.60 -2.92 -13.08
N LEU A 141 -13.66 -1.60 -13.09
CA LEU A 141 -13.09 -0.73 -12.09
C LEU A 141 -14.17 -0.04 -11.28
N LEU A 142 -13.93 0.11 -9.98
CA LEU A 142 -14.78 0.92 -9.11
C LEU A 142 -13.93 1.74 -8.15
N ALA A 143 -14.16 3.05 -8.14
CA ALA A 143 -13.59 3.98 -7.18
C ALA A 143 -14.69 4.52 -6.26
N TRP A 144 -14.47 4.44 -4.95
CA TRP A 144 -15.40 4.86 -3.92
C TRP A 144 -14.69 5.75 -2.91
N VAL A 145 -15.04 7.03 -2.90
CA VAL A 145 -14.48 8.03 -2.00
C VAL A 145 -15.56 8.59 -1.09
N THR A 146 -15.29 8.51 0.20
CA THR A 146 -16.14 9.01 1.28
C THR A 146 -15.34 9.95 2.18
N SER A 147 -15.97 10.51 3.20
CA SER A 147 -15.23 11.25 4.24
C SER A 147 -14.41 10.34 5.16
N LYS A 148 -14.64 9.01 5.11
CA LYS A 148 -14.06 8.04 6.04
C LYS A 148 -12.94 7.23 5.42
N PHE A 149 -13.01 7.03 4.12
CA PHE A 149 -12.04 6.25 3.36
C PHE A 149 -12.09 6.58 1.87
N GLU A 150 -11.06 6.15 1.20
CA GLU A 150 -10.90 6.15 -0.24
C GLU A 150 -10.50 4.75 -0.70
N LEU A 151 -11.24 4.19 -1.66
CA LEU A 151 -11.11 2.82 -2.11
C LEU A 151 -11.12 2.76 -3.63
N TYR A 152 -10.08 2.21 -4.21
CA TYR A 152 -10.01 1.86 -5.62
C TYR A 152 -9.98 0.35 -5.76
N SER A 153 -10.69 -0.18 -6.74
CA SER A 153 -10.82 -1.62 -6.90
C SER A 153 -10.87 -2.04 -8.35
N CYS A 154 -10.30 -3.21 -8.59
CA CYS A 154 -10.20 -3.84 -9.88
C CYS A 154 -10.80 -5.25 -9.80
N PHE A 155 -11.73 -5.53 -10.71
CA PHE A 155 -12.47 -6.78 -10.78
C PHE A 155 -12.24 -7.50 -12.12
N SER A 156 -12.65 -8.76 -12.16
CA SER A 156 -12.93 -9.47 -13.41
C SER A 156 -13.81 -8.65 -14.36
N PRO A 157 -13.68 -8.88 -15.68
CA PRO A 157 -14.63 -8.36 -16.65
C PRO A 157 -16.05 -8.79 -16.29
N LEU A 158 -17.05 -7.99 -16.71
CA LEU A 158 -18.48 -8.31 -16.61
C LEU A 158 -19.09 -8.26 -15.19
N VAL A 159 -18.34 -7.88 -14.16
CA VAL A 159 -18.91 -7.65 -12.83
C VAL A 159 -19.86 -6.48 -12.87
N THR A 160 -21.13 -6.69 -12.52
CA THR A 160 -22.12 -5.59 -12.48
C THR A 160 -21.80 -4.60 -11.35
N LYS A 161 -22.23 -3.34 -11.49
CA LYS A 161 -22.10 -2.33 -10.43
C LYS A 161 -22.65 -2.80 -9.08
N ALA A 162 -23.80 -3.49 -9.08
CA ALA A 162 -24.40 -4.01 -7.85
C ALA A 162 -23.54 -5.14 -7.23
N GLY A 163 -23.01 -6.03 -8.05
CA GLY A 163 -22.08 -7.08 -7.63
C GLY A 163 -20.79 -6.51 -7.03
N ALA A 164 -20.18 -5.53 -7.71
CA ALA A 164 -19.00 -4.84 -7.22
C ALA A 164 -19.24 -4.20 -5.85
N ILE A 165 -20.33 -3.46 -5.66
CA ILE A 165 -20.68 -2.85 -4.36
C ILE A 165 -20.85 -3.91 -3.27
N ALA A 166 -21.50 -5.04 -3.58
CA ALA A 166 -21.68 -6.13 -2.62
C ALA A 166 -20.33 -6.73 -2.19
N VAL A 167 -19.39 -6.90 -3.13
CA VAL A 167 -18.03 -7.36 -2.84
C VAL A 167 -17.26 -6.34 -2.00
N LEU A 168 -17.27 -5.06 -2.38
CA LEU A 168 -16.57 -4.02 -1.61
C LEU A 168 -17.13 -3.86 -0.19
N THR A 169 -18.43 -4.08 -0.01
CA THR A 169 -19.02 -4.07 1.33
C THR A 169 -18.48 -5.20 2.21
N LYS A 170 -18.20 -6.38 1.64
CA LYS A 170 -17.53 -7.49 2.36
C LYS A 170 -16.07 -7.13 2.65
N LEU A 171 -15.37 -6.60 1.67
CA LEU A 171 -13.99 -6.14 1.81
C LEU A 171 -13.85 -5.10 2.93
N LEU A 172 -14.71 -4.09 2.97
CA LEU A 172 -14.69 -3.05 4.02
C LEU A 172 -14.89 -3.62 5.43
N ARG A 173 -15.72 -4.67 5.59
CA ARG A 173 -15.86 -5.35 6.89
C ARG A 173 -14.60 -6.11 7.28
N TRP A 174 -13.96 -6.76 6.32
CA TRP A 174 -12.69 -7.45 6.54
C TRP A 174 -11.59 -6.46 6.90
N LEU A 175 -11.42 -5.39 6.11
CA LEU A 175 -10.47 -4.30 6.37
C LEU A 175 -10.63 -3.75 7.78
N LYS A 176 -11.87 -3.45 8.18
CA LYS A 176 -12.17 -2.95 9.54
C LYS A 176 -11.78 -3.94 10.64
N LYS A 177 -11.93 -5.24 10.40
CA LYS A 177 -11.57 -6.28 11.36
C LYS A 177 -10.04 -6.41 11.51
N GLU A 178 -9.32 -6.20 10.41
CA GLU A 178 -7.86 -6.36 10.34
C GLU A 178 -7.12 -5.01 10.47
N GLU A 179 -7.79 -3.92 10.86
CA GLU A 179 -7.21 -2.57 10.94
C GLU A 179 -5.94 -2.51 11.80
N ASP A 180 -5.91 -3.24 12.91
CA ASP A 180 -4.78 -3.26 13.84
C ASP A 180 -3.53 -3.95 13.26
N TRP A 181 -3.74 -4.84 12.28
CA TRP A 181 -2.67 -5.51 11.56
C TRP A 181 -2.23 -4.71 10.32
N LEU A 182 -3.18 -4.06 9.65
CA LEU A 182 -2.95 -3.35 8.40
C LEU A 182 -2.40 -1.92 8.58
N PHE A 183 -2.67 -1.28 9.73
CA PHE A 183 -2.34 0.12 9.97
C PHE A 183 -1.65 0.34 11.30
N ILE A 184 -0.73 1.29 11.30
CA ILE A 184 -0.10 1.82 12.50
C ILE A 184 -1.11 2.75 13.17
N ARG A 185 -1.69 2.30 14.28
CA ARG A 185 -2.69 3.06 15.05
C ARG A 185 -2.11 3.80 16.24
N TYR A 186 -1.03 3.27 16.79
CA TYR A 186 -0.37 3.78 17.99
C TYR A 186 1.13 3.90 17.72
N PRO A 187 1.56 4.93 16.97
CA PRO A 187 2.98 5.18 16.81
C PRO A 187 3.59 5.36 18.21
N ALA A 188 4.80 4.81 18.41
CA ALA A 188 5.49 4.95 19.68
C ALA A 188 5.65 6.45 20.00
N PRO A 189 5.40 6.88 21.26
CA PRO A 189 5.69 8.25 21.65
C PRO A 189 7.20 8.46 21.49
N PHE A 190 7.57 9.41 20.63
CA PHE A 190 8.95 9.82 20.40
C PHE A 190 9.59 10.41 21.67
#